data_AF-A0A535GSD8-F1
#
_entry.id   AF-A0A535GSD8-F1
#
_cell.length_a   1.000
_cell.length_b   1.000
_cell.length_c   1.000
_cell.angle_alpha   90.00
_cell.angle_beta   90.00
_cell.angle_gamma   90.00
#
_symmetry.space_group_name_H-M   'P 1'
#
loop_
_entity.id
_entity.type
_entity.pdbx_description
1 polymer ?
#
loop_
_entity_poly.entity_id
_entity_poly.type
_entity_poly.pdbx_seq_one_letter_code
_entity_poly.pdbx_strand_id
1 'polypeptide(L)'
;MTTEKIRLVPLGGLGEVGKNMMVVEYGNDIIIIDAGVMFPDDEMFGVDLVIPDTSYLNDKKDRIRGILITHGHEDHVGAIPYVLPMLDFPPVFATRLTQGLINVKLKERKLLEKATVNVITPGDQV
;
A
#
# COMPACT_ATOMS: atom_id res chain seq x y z
N MET A 1 -2.51 29.29 11.95
CA MET A 1 -1.60 28.30 11.33
C MET A 1 -1.76 27.01 12.10
N THR A 2 -1.98 25.89 11.42
CA THR A 2 -2.09 24.59 12.08
C THR A 2 -0.74 24.22 12.71
N THR A 3 -0.77 23.65 13.92
CA THR A 3 0.43 23.31 14.71
C THR A 3 0.95 21.90 14.43
N GLU A 4 0.17 21.10 13.70
CA GLU A 4 0.49 19.70 13.40
C GLU A 4 1.66 19.60 12.42
N LYS A 5 2.53 18.62 12.65
CA LYS A 5 3.68 18.32 11.79
C LYS A 5 3.32 17.20 10.82
N ILE A 6 3.80 17.31 9.58
CA ILE A 6 3.80 16.19 8.64
C ILE A 6 4.89 15.21 9.05
N ARG A 7 4.55 13.93 9.13
CA ARG A 7 5.51 12.84 9.35
C ARG A 7 5.55 11.97 8.09
N LEU A 8 6.76 11.68 7.62
CA LEU A 8 7.03 10.73 6.54
C LEU A 8 7.68 9.51 7.16
N VAL A 9 7.03 8.36 7.06
CA VAL A 9 7.48 7.10 7.69
C VAL A 9 7.60 6.04 6.60
N PRO A 10 8.80 5.80 6.06
CA PRO A 10 9.02 4.74 5.09
C PRO A 10 8.95 3.39 5.80
N LEU A 11 7.99 2.54 5.41
CA LEU A 11 7.89 1.16 5.88
C LEU A 11 8.56 0.16 4.92
N GLY A 12 8.94 0.63 3.72
CA GLY A 12 9.79 -0.08 2.78
C GLY A 12 10.16 0.79 1.57
N GLY A 13 11.19 0.37 0.83
CA GLY A 13 11.73 1.06 -0.35
C GLY A 13 12.83 2.10 -0.05
N LEU A 14 13.05 2.48 1.22
CA LEU A 14 14.13 3.38 1.59
C LEU A 14 15.41 2.60 1.91
N GLY A 15 16.46 2.83 1.14
CA GLY A 15 17.76 2.15 1.31
C GLY A 15 17.81 0.75 0.70
N GLU A 16 16.81 0.39 -0.11
CA GLU A 16 16.65 -0.91 -0.75
C GLU A 16 15.89 -0.76 -2.09
N VAL A 17 15.81 -1.84 -2.87
CA VAL A 17 14.99 -1.90 -4.10
C VAL A 17 13.91 -2.96 -3.89
N GLY A 18 12.65 -2.53 -3.86
CA GLY A 18 11.52 -3.40 -3.58
C GLY A 18 10.67 -2.92 -2.41
N LYS A 19 9.51 -3.56 -2.23
CA LYS A 19 8.60 -3.40 -1.09
C LYS A 19 8.27 -1.94 -0.74
N ASN A 20 8.09 -1.08 -1.76
CA ASN A 20 7.81 0.32 -1.54
C ASN A 20 6.51 0.49 -0.73
N MET A 21 6.60 1.26 0.36
CA MET A 21 5.46 1.69 1.16
C MET A 21 5.88 2.92 1.98
N MET A 22 5.24 4.06 1.71
CA MET A 22 5.45 5.30 2.45
C MET A 22 4.18 5.69 3.19
N VAL A 23 4.30 5.97 4.48
CA VAL A 23 3.21 6.53 5.29
C VAL A 23 3.40 8.04 5.41
N VAL A 24 2.35 8.79 5.07
CA VAL A 24 2.25 10.24 5.26
C VAL A 24 1.20 10.48 6.34
N GLU A 25 1.62 11.03 7.46
CA GLU A 25 0.77 11.28 8.62
C GLU A 25 0.70 12.78 8.93
N TYR A 26 -0.52 13.28 9.15
CA TYR A 26 -0.78 14.66 9.52
C TYR A 26 -1.98 14.75 10.47
N GLY A 27 -1.76 15.25 11.70
CA GLY A 27 -2.82 15.27 12.71
C GLY A 27 -3.39 13.88 12.95
N ASN A 28 -4.70 13.70 12.73
CA ASN A 28 -5.37 12.41 12.89
C ASN A 28 -5.56 11.62 11.57
N ASP A 29 -4.90 12.02 10.49
CA ASP A 29 -5.09 11.44 9.17
C ASP A 29 -3.80 10.80 8.66
N ILE A 30 -3.95 9.65 8.00
CA ILE A 30 -2.87 8.88 7.38
C ILE A 30 -3.23 8.60 5.93
N ILE A 31 -2.29 8.85 5.03
CA ILE A 31 -2.31 8.36 3.65
C ILE A 31 -1.11 7.43 3.47
N ILE A 32 -1.32 6.32 2.76
CA ILE A 32 -0.26 5.39 2.41
C ILE A 32 0.00 5.51 0.91
N ILE A 33 1.26 5.53 0.51
CA ILE A 33 1.69 5.53 -0.89
C ILE A 33 2.35 4.19 -1.16
N ASP A 34 1.77 3.45 -2.09
CA ASP A 34 2.16 2.11 -2.53
C ASP A 34 2.12 1.02 -1.43
N ALA A 35 2.09 -0.23 -1.88
CA ALA A 35 2.24 -1.43 -1.07
C ALA A 35 2.85 -2.55 -1.92
N GLY A 36 4.17 -2.49 -2.07
CA GLY A 36 4.94 -3.41 -2.91
C GLY A 36 5.43 -4.68 -2.25
N VAL A 37 5.91 -5.62 -3.05
CA VAL A 37 6.75 -6.75 -2.61
C VAL A 37 8.22 -6.50 -2.93
N MET A 38 9.10 -7.19 -2.22
CA MET A 38 10.49 -7.39 -2.62
C MET A 38 10.69 -8.87 -2.95
N PHE A 39 11.45 -9.16 -4.00
CA PHE A 39 11.86 -10.53 -4.27
C PHE A 39 13.01 -10.92 -3.35
N PRO A 40 12.99 -12.15 -2.82
CA PRO A 40 14.03 -12.65 -1.91
C PRO A 40 15.39 -12.72 -2.61
N ASP A 41 16.47 -12.60 -1.84
CA ASP A 41 17.82 -12.84 -2.31
C ASP A 41 18.20 -14.33 -2.21
N ASP A 42 19.42 -14.65 -2.66
CA ASP A 42 19.93 -16.02 -2.73
C ASP A 42 20.17 -16.66 -1.34
N GLU A 43 20.06 -15.90 -0.24
CA GLU A 43 20.21 -16.40 1.13
C GLU A 43 18.85 -16.70 1.79
N MET A 44 17.75 -16.19 1.23
CA MET A 44 16.39 -16.38 1.73
C MET A 44 15.74 -17.68 1.20
N PHE A 45 16.32 -18.83 1.58
CA PHE A 45 15.87 -20.14 1.09
C PHE A 45 14.38 -20.42 1.40
N GLY A 46 13.63 -20.75 0.35
CA GLY A 46 12.22 -21.14 0.43
C GLY A 46 11.24 -19.98 0.63
N VAL A 47 11.71 -18.74 0.63
CA VAL A 47 10.86 -17.54 0.60
C VAL A 47 10.45 -17.26 -0.85
N ASP A 48 9.17 -16.95 -1.08
CA ASP A 48 8.68 -16.52 -2.40
C ASP A 48 8.69 -14.99 -2.56
N LEU A 49 8.28 -14.27 -1.50
CA LEU A 49 8.08 -12.82 -1.49
C LEU A 49 8.31 -12.25 -0.10
N VAL A 50 8.85 -11.03 -0.04
CA VAL A 50 8.97 -10.21 1.17
C VAL A 50 7.99 -9.04 1.08
N ILE A 51 7.27 -8.74 2.16
CA ILE A 51 6.30 -7.63 2.25
C ILE A 51 6.70 -6.62 3.34
N PRO A 52 6.20 -5.37 3.29
CA PRO A 52 6.44 -4.37 4.33
C PRO A 52 5.85 -4.81 5.68
N ASP A 53 6.54 -4.46 6.78
CA ASP A 53 5.99 -4.60 8.13
C ASP A 53 5.06 -3.42 8.44
N THR A 54 3.76 -3.69 8.53
CA THR A 54 2.74 -2.68 8.80
C THR A 54 2.45 -2.50 10.30
N SER A 55 3.27 -3.05 11.20
CA SER A 55 3.04 -2.97 12.65
C SER A 55 2.92 -1.53 13.17
N TYR A 56 3.58 -0.57 12.50
CA TYR A 56 3.44 0.87 12.78
C TYR A 56 1.98 1.37 12.71
N LEU A 57 1.13 0.72 11.91
CA LEU A 57 -0.24 1.14 11.61
C LEU A 57 -1.30 0.41 12.46
N ASN A 58 -0.92 -0.61 13.25
CA ASN A 58 -1.87 -1.48 13.95
C ASN A 58 -2.83 -0.74 14.90
N ASP A 59 -2.33 0.31 15.57
CA ASP A 59 -3.07 1.17 16.51
C ASP A 59 -3.59 2.47 15.86
N LYS A 60 -3.52 2.58 14.52
CA LYS A 60 -3.85 3.81 13.77
C LYS A 60 -4.78 3.56 12.58
N LYS A 61 -5.39 2.38 12.50
CA LYS A 61 -6.14 1.97 11.30
C LYS A 61 -7.33 2.88 10.99
N ASP A 62 -8.01 3.38 12.02
CA ASP A 62 -9.11 4.35 11.95
C ASP A 62 -8.70 5.72 11.40
N ARG A 63 -7.40 6.00 11.40
CA ARG A 63 -6.78 7.22 10.88
C ARG A 63 -6.43 7.10 9.39
N ILE A 64 -6.41 5.89 8.83
CA ILE A 64 -6.06 5.65 7.42
C ILE A 64 -7.21 6.10 6.52
N ARG A 65 -6.92 7.08 5.67
CA ARG A 65 -7.87 7.66 4.71
C ARG A 65 -7.84 6.98 3.35
N GLY A 66 -6.73 6.33 3.02
CA GLY A 66 -6.61 5.52 1.81
C GLY A 66 -5.19 5.13 1.48
N ILE A 67 -5.08 4.28 0.46
CA ILE A 67 -3.80 3.85 -0.13
C ILE A 67 -3.78 4.35 -1.57
N LEU A 68 -2.83 5.22 -1.89
CA LEU A 68 -2.58 5.69 -3.25
C LEU A 68 -1.54 4.78 -3.91
N ILE A 69 -1.88 4.22 -5.08
CA ILE A 69 -0.96 3.38 -5.85
C ILE A 69 -0.49 4.12 -7.08
N THR A 70 0.82 4.31 -7.16
CA THR A 70 1.46 5.11 -8.20
C THR A 70 1.42 4.43 -9.56
N HIS A 71 1.74 3.14 -9.62
CA HIS A 71 1.74 2.34 -10.85
C HIS A 71 1.71 0.83 -10.54
N GLY A 72 1.65 0.01 -11.58
CA GLY A 72 1.36 -1.43 -11.50
C GLY A 72 2.54 -2.39 -11.31
N HIS A 73 3.76 -1.93 -11.02
CA HIS A 73 4.86 -2.86 -10.78
C HIS A 73 4.70 -3.59 -9.44
N GLU A 74 5.24 -4.81 -9.34
CA GLU A 74 5.12 -5.67 -8.16
C GLU A 74 5.70 -5.02 -6.90
N ASP A 75 6.79 -4.28 -7.03
CA ASP A 75 7.40 -3.53 -5.94
C ASP A 75 6.62 -2.28 -5.52
N HIS A 76 5.46 -2.02 -6.11
CA HIS A 76 4.51 -0.97 -5.71
C HIS A 76 3.10 -1.51 -5.38
N VAL A 77 2.70 -2.67 -5.94
CA VAL A 77 1.33 -3.20 -5.77
C VAL A 77 1.26 -4.62 -5.22
N GLY A 78 2.37 -5.35 -5.24
CA GLY A 78 2.38 -6.79 -5.00
C GLY A 78 1.98 -7.18 -3.59
N ALA A 79 2.11 -6.29 -2.61
CA ALA A 79 1.75 -6.55 -1.21
C ALA A 79 0.29 -6.18 -0.88
N ILE A 80 -0.44 -5.50 -1.77
CA ILE A 80 -1.85 -5.14 -1.58
C ILE A 80 -2.73 -6.29 -1.06
N PRO A 81 -2.70 -7.52 -1.63
CA PRO A 81 -3.57 -8.60 -1.15
C PRO A 81 -3.17 -9.17 0.22
N TYR A 82 -2.01 -8.78 0.77
CA TYR A 82 -1.57 -9.14 2.12
C TYR A 82 -1.84 -8.01 3.12
N VAL A 83 -1.56 -6.77 2.71
CA VAL A 83 -1.63 -5.57 3.54
C VAL A 83 -3.08 -5.12 3.77
N LEU A 84 -3.96 -5.19 2.76
CA LEU A 84 -5.35 -4.72 2.91
C LEU A 84 -6.09 -5.37 4.08
N PRO A 85 -6.06 -6.71 4.27
CA PRO A 85 -6.64 -7.34 5.44
C PRO A 85 -6.02 -6.89 6.77
N MET A 86 -4.72 -6.59 6.79
CA MET A 86 -4.03 -6.13 8.01
C MET A 86 -4.46 -4.71 8.41
N LEU A 87 -4.86 -3.89 7.44
CA LEU A 87 -5.25 -2.49 7.63
C LEU A 87 -6.77 -2.26 7.72
N ASP A 88 -7.57 -3.31 7.77
CA ASP A 88 -9.04 -3.25 7.80
C ASP A 88 -9.66 -2.63 6.53
N PHE A 89 -9.08 -2.94 5.37
CA PHE A 89 -9.60 -2.61 4.03
C PHE A 89 -9.87 -1.11 3.77
N PRO A 90 -8.88 -0.21 3.95
CA PRO A 90 -9.02 1.18 3.53
C PRO A 90 -9.23 1.28 2.00
N PRO A 91 -9.84 2.37 1.50
CA PRO A 91 -10.02 2.56 0.06
C PRO A 91 -8.65 2.68 -0.64
N VAL A 92 -8.55 2.04 -1.80
CA VAL A 92 -7.37 2.09 -2.67
C VAL A 92 -7.67 3.00 -3.85
N PHE A 93 -6.73 3.86 -4.22
CA PHE A 93 -6.84 4.75 -5.37
C PHE A 93 -5.73 4.41 -6.36
N ALA A 94 -6.10 4.12 -7.61
CA ALA A 94 -5.14 3.66 -8.61
C ALA A 94 -5.57 4.06 -10.03
N THR A 95 -4.61 4.16 -10.95
CA THR A 95 -4.92 4.32 -12.38
C THR A 95 -5.58 3.07 -12.95
N ARG A 96 -6.32 3.21 -14.05
CA ARG A 96 -7.12 2.11 -14.64
C ARG A 96 -6.36 0.81 -14.87
N LEU A 97 -5.14 0.87 -15.40
CA LEU A 97 -4.30 -0.33 -15.60
C LEU A 97 -3.92 -0.96 -14.26
N THR A 98 -3.46 -0.13 -13.33
CA THR A 98 -3.03 -0.54 -11.99
C THR A 98 -4.17 -1.17 -11.19
N GLN A 99 -5.37 -0.59 -11.26
CA GLN A 99 -6.59 -1.16 -10.68
C GLN A 99 -6.92 -2.54 -11.26
N GLY A 100 -6.77 -2.72 -12.58
CA GLY A 100 -6.93 -4.03 -13.22
C GLY A 100 -5.99 -5.08 -12.64
N LEU A 101 -4.71 -4.74 -12.48
CA LEU A 101 -3.70 -5.64 -11.89
C LEU A 101 -3.98 -5.95 -10.42
N ILE A 102 -4.35 -4.93 -9.63
CA ILE A 102 -4.77 -5.09 -8.23
C ILE A 102 -5.97 -6.04 -8.13
N ASN A 103 -6.98 -5.87 -8.98
CA ASN A 103 -8.19 -6.69 -8.97
C ASN A 103 -7.90 -8.16 -9.26
N VAL A 104 -6.98 -8.46 -10.18
CA VAL A 104 -6.54 -9.84 -10.45
C VAL A 104 -5.95 -10.46 -9.18
N LYS A 105 -5.01 -9.76 -8.52
CA LYS A 105 -4.37 -10.21 -7.27
C LYS A 105 -5.38 -10.42 -6.14
N LEU A 106 -6.33 -9.49 -5.99
CA LEU A 106 -7.39 -9.60 -4.99
C LEU A 106 -8.35 -10.75 -5.28
N LYS A 107 -8.66 -11.00 -6.55
CA LYS A 107 -9.53 -12.11 -6.98
C LYS A 107 -8.89 -13.47 -6.67
N GLU A 108 -7.60 -13.63 -6.95
CA GLU A 108 -6.85 -14.86 -6.63
C GLU A 108 -6.90 -15.20 -5.14
N ARG A 109 -6.98 -14.18 -4.28
CA ARG A 109 -7.08 -14.33 -2.81
C ARG A 109 -8.49 -14.28 -2.25
N LYS A 110 -9.52 -14.21 -3.10
CA LYS A 110 -10.94 -14.07 -2.69
C LYS A 110 -11.19 -12.83 -1.82
N LEU A 111 -10.46 -11.75 -2.08
CA LEU A 111 -10.57 -10.47 -1.37
C LEU A 111 -11.29 -9.38 -2.18
N LEU A 112 -11.51 -9.59 -3.47
CA LEU A 112 -12.05 -8.56 -4.38
C LEU A 112 -13.37 -7.95 -3.88
N GLU A 113 -14.30 -8.78 -3.39
CA GLU A 113 -15.61 -8.33 -2.89
C GLU A 113 -15.53 -7.48 -1.60
N LYS A 114 -14.39 -7.52 -0.89
CA LYS A 114 -14.18 -6.76 0.35
C LYS A 114 -13.45 -5.43 0.12
N ALA A 115 -12.71 -5.32 -0.98
CA ALA A 115 -11.83 -4.20 -1.24
C ALA A 115 -12.50 -3.15 -2.12
N THR A 116 -12.34 -1.88 -1.77
CA THR A 116 -12.76 -0.76 -2.60
C THR A 116 -11.55 -0.22 -3.36
N VAL A 117 -11.51 -0.40 -4.69
CA VAL A 117 -10.43 0.10 -5.55
C VAL A 117 -10.99 1.13 -6.53
N ASN A 118 -10.81 2.40 -6.19
CA ASN A 118 -11.27 3.56 -6.95
C ASN A 118 -10.30 3.87 -8.08
N VAL A 119 -10.84 4.01 -9.29
CA VAL A 119 -10.05 4.42 -10.46
C VAL A 119 -9.89 5.93 -10.45
N ILE A 120 -8.64 6.40 -10.54
CA ILE A 120 -8.29 7.81 -10.70
C ILE A 120 -7.46 8.03 -11.96
N THR A 121 -7.34 9.28 -12.39
CA THR A 121 -6.53 9.73 -13.52
C THR A 121 -5.55 10.82 -13.10
N PRO A 122 -4.42 11.00 -13.83
CA PRO A 122 -3.50 12.08 -13.53
C PRO A 122 -4.19 13.45 -13.58
N GLY A 123 -4.08 14.21 -12.49
CA GLY A 123 -4.73 15.51 -12.34
C GLY A 123 -6.00 15.50 -11.50
N ASP A 124 -6.54 14.33 -11.17
CA ASP A 124 -7.69 14.23 -10.25
C ASP A 124 -7.32 14.68 -8.84
N GLN A 125 -8.30 15.24 -8.14
CA GLN A 125 -8.25 15.54 -6.70
C GLN A 125 -9.25 14.62 -5.99
N VAL A 126 -8.74 13.84 -5.04
CA VAL A 126 -9.48 12.83 -4.29
C VAL A 126 -9.32 13.02 -2.79
#